data_AF-A0A961K4U1-F1
#
_entry.id   AF-A0A961K4U1-F1
#
_cell.length_a   1.000
_cell.length_b   1.000
_cell.length_c   1.000
_cell.angle_alpha   90.00
_cell.angle_beta   90.00
_cell.angle_gamma   90.00
#
_symmetry.space_group_name_H-M   'P 1'
#
loop_
_entity.id
_entity.type
_entity.pdbx_description
1 polymer ?
#
loop_
_entity_poly.entity_id
_entity_poly.type
_entity_poly.pdbx_seq_one_letter_code
_entity_poly.pdbx_strand_id
1 'polypeptide(L)'
;MSFRPQPPAPARPNRCQLFGPGSRPELFEKMAASAADVINLDLEDSVAPADKDKARANIIAATHDIDWGNKYLSVRINGLDTPYWYKDVVELLEKGSERLDQIMIPMVGEAADIYAVDALVTAIERLQGRTKKITFEVIIETAKGLAHVEEIAAASPRLQAVSLGYADFAASMGMATTGIGGTQENYYMIHEGQTYYSDPWNYVVSAIVAACRSAGVLPVDGPFGNFSDDDAYVAHCKRVATLGMVGKWAIHPK
;
A
#
# COMPACT_ATOMS: atom_id res chain seq x y z
N MET A 1 2.44 32.05 -10.42
CA MET A 1 3.49 31.03 -10.47
C MET A 1 4.02 30.80 -9.06
N SER A 2 4.10 29.55 -8.59
CA SER A 2 4.71 29.26 -7.29
C SER A 2 6.23 29.45 -7.38
N PHE A 3 6.84 30.07 -6.38
CA PHE A 3 8.30 30.17 -6.24
C PHE A 3 8.92 28.96 -5.53
N ARG A 4 8.10 27.97 -5.18
CA ARG A 4 8.52 26.68 -4.63
C ARG A 4 8.02 25.59 -5.56
N PRO A 5 8.89 24.87 -6.29
CA PRO A 5 8.46 23.74 -7.10
C PRO A 5 7.86 22.67 -6.18
N GLN A 6 7.01 21.81 -6.75
CA GLN A 6 6.57 20.60 -6.04
C GLN A 6 7.81 19.80 -5.61
N PRO A 7 7.82 19.28 -4.37
CA PRO A 7 8.92 18.44 -3.91
C PRO A 7 9.07 17.21 -4.82
N PRO A 8 10.31 16.80 -5.16
CA PRO A 8 10.53 15.63 -6.00
C PRO A 8 10.11 14.37 -5.25
N ALA A 9 9.43 13.46 -5.96
CA ALA A 9 9.12 12.14 -5.42
C ALA A 9 10.36 11.22 -5.41
N PRO A 10 10.37 10.14 -4.59
CA PRO A 10 11.42 9.13 -4.60
C PRO A 10 11.76 8.64 -6.03
N ALA A 11 13.05 8.67 -6.37
CA ALA A 11 13.56 8.28 -7.69
C ALA A 11 13.79 6.76 -7.80
N ARG A 12 12.74 5.97 -7.58
CA ARG A 12 12.76 4.50 -7.75
C ARG A 12 11.54 4.01 -8.54
N PRO A 13 11.65 2.92 -9.31
CA PRO A 13 10.48 2.28 -9.91
C PRO A 13 9.46 1.84 -8.85
N ASN A 14 8.19 2.03 -9.15
CA ASN A 14 7.07 1.62 -8.30
C ASN A 14 5.84 1.26 -9.16
N ARG A 15 6.05 0.62 -10.31
CA ARG A 15 5.02 0.34 -11.31
C ARG A 15 4.08 -0.78 -10.85
N CYS A 16 4.63 -1.76 -10.13
CA CYS A 16 3.91 -2.90 -9.60
C CYS A 16 4.36 -3.20 -8.17
N GLN A 17 3.39 -3.33 -7.26
CA GLN A 17 3.60 -3.84 -5.90
C GLN A 17 2.95 -5.22 -5.77
N LEU A 18 3.76 -6.28 -5.72
CA LEU A 18 3.26 -7.65 -5.64
C LEU A 18 3.06 -8.07 -4.19
N PHE A 19 1.83 -8.45 -3.85
CA PHE A 19 1.45 -8.89 -2.51
C PHE A 19 1.53 -10.42 -2.37
N GLY A 20 1.94 -10.87 -1.19
CA GLY A 20 1.93 -12.27 -0.82
C GLY A 20 1.82 -12.47 0.70
N PRO A 21 0.98 -13.41 1.17
CA PRO A 21 0.76 -13.63 2.59
C PRO A 21 2.01 -14.18 3.28
N GLY A 22 2.38 -13.59 4.41
CA GLY A 22 3.48 -14.07 5.25
C GLY A 22 3.28 -15.50 5.77
N SER A 23 2.04 -15.99 5.79
CA SER A 23 1.69 -17.36 6.15
C SER A 23 2.06 -18.41 5.09
N ARG A 24 2.47 -18.00 3.89
CA ARG A 24 2.81 -18.87 2.74
C ARG A 24 4.24 -18.67 2.23
N PRO A 25 5.25 -19.09 2.99
CA PRO A 25 6.66 -18.88 2.63
C PRO A 25 7.07 -19.57 1.32
N GLU A 26 6.33 -20.59 0.87
CA GLU A 26 6.57 -21.26 -0.42
C GLU A 26 6.37 -20.35 -1.64
N LEU A 27 5.80 -19.14 -1.45
CA LEU A 27 5.62 -18.14 -2.50
C LEU A 27 6.81 -17.17 -2.61
N PHE A 28 7.63 -17.02 -1.57
CA PHE A 28 8.59 -15.91 -1.46
C PHE A 28 9.66 -15.92 -2.56
N GLU A 29 10.25 -17.08 -2.88
CA GLU A 29 11.22 -17.18 -3.98
C GLU A 29 10.59 -16.81 -5.33
N LYS A 30 9.34 -17.20 -5.56
CA LYS A 30 8.60 -16.85 -6.79
C LYS A 30 8.33 -15.35 -6.87
N MET A 31 8.02 -14.72 -5.74
CA MET A 31 7.85 -13.27 -5.65
C MET A 31 9.17 -12.55 -5.91
N ALA A 32 10.29 -13.01 -5.32
CA ALA A 32 11.62 -12.46 -5.55
C ALA A 32 12.03 -12.53 -7.04
N ALA A 33 11.73 -13.65 -7.70
CA ALA A 33 11.97 -13.89 -9.12
C ALA A 33 11.00 -13.17 -10.08
N SER A 34 9.94 -12.53 -9.56
CA SER A 34 8.95 -11.85 -10.38
C SER A 34 9.49 -10.59 -11.07
N ALA A 35 8.70 -10.03 -11.99
CA ALA A 35 8.98 -8.75 -12.66
C ALA A 35 8.51 -7.52 -11.85
N ALA A 36 7.95 -7.71 -10.64
CA ALA A 36 7.48 -6.60 -9.82
C ALA A 36 8.63 -5.69 -9.38
N ASP A 37 8.34 -4.40 -9.17
CA ASP A 37 9.34 -3.47 -8.65
C ASP A 37 9.42 -3.56 -7.12
N VAL A 38 8.26 -3.70 -6.47
CA VAL A 38 8.10 -3.77 -5.02
C VAL A 38 7.45 -5.09 -4.64
N ILE A 39 7.96 -5.70 -3.57
CA ILE A 39 7.37 -6.87 -2.93
C ILE A 39 6.74 -6.43 -1.62
N ASN A 40 5.49 -6.82 -1.40
CA ASN A 40 4.77 -6.63 -0.14
C ASN A 40 4.51 -7.98 0.50
N LEU A 41 5.26 -8.30 1.55
CA LEU A 41 4.97 -9.45 2.39
C LEU A 41 3.94 -9.05 3.44
N ASP A 42 2.84 -9.77 3.52
CA ASP A 42 1.66 -9.31 4.27
C ASP A 42 1.52 -10.00 5.63
N LEU A 43 1.26 -9.22 6.69
CA LEU A 43 0.89 -9.70 8.03
C LEU A 43 -0.57 -9.41 8.39
N GLU A 44 -1.29 -8.69 7.52
CA GLU A 44 -2.60 -8.16 7.81
C GLU A 44 -3.72 -9.02 7.19
N ASP A 45 -4.53 -8.51 6.25
CA ASP A 45 -5.79 -9.14 5.86
C ASP A 45 -5.66 -10.48 5.12
N SER A 46 -4.53 -10.73 4.45
CA SER A 46 -4.31 -12.05 3.83
C SER A 46 -3.83 -13.12 4.82
N VAL A 47 -3.67 -12.76 6.11
CA VAL A 47 -3.21 -13.65 7.17
C VAL A 47 -4.25 -13.73 8.30
N ALA A 48 -4.78 -14.94 8.50
CA ALA A 48 -5.73 -15.20 9.58
C ALA A 48 -5.12 -14.86 10.95
N PRO A 49 -5.92 -14.39 11.94
CA PRO A 49 -5.42 -13.99 13.26
C PRO A 49 -4.53 -15.03 13.95
N ALA A 50 -4.88 -16.32 13.86
CA ALA A 50 -4.12 -17.42 14.45
C ALA A 50 -2.75 -17.64 13.80
N ASP A 51 -2.56 -17.21 12.56
CA ASP A 51 -1.34 -17.39 11.79
C ASP A 51 -0.40 -16.18 11.85
N LYS A 52 -0.80 -15.04 12.42
CA LYS A 52 -0.01 -13.79 12.41
C LYS A 52 1.37 -13.95 13.06
N ASP A 53 1.46 -14.69 14.17
CA ASP A 53 2.74 -14.95 14.83
C ASP A 53 3.67 -15.80 13.95
N LYS A 54 3.13 -16.83 13.30
CA LYS A 54 3.89 -17.68 12.36
C LYS A 54 4.30 -16.88 11.12
N ALA A 55 3.40 -16.07 10.56
CA ALA A 55 3.66 -15.23 9.40
C ALA A 55 4.78 -14.22 9.70
N ARG A 56 4.79 -13.61 10.88
CA ARG A 56 5.88 -12.71 11.31
C ARG A 56 7.22 -13.43 11.35
N ALA A 57 7.27 -14.62 11.94
CA ALA A 57 8.49 -15.43 11.96
C ALA A 57 8.98 -15.81 10.55
N ASN A 58 8.06 -16.19 9.66
CA ASN A 58 8.38 -16.51 8.27
C ASN A 58 8.96 -15.31 7.51
N ILE A 59 8.35 -14.13 7.65
CA ILE A 59 8.83 -12.90 7.00
C ILE A 59 10.21 -12.53 7.52
N ILE A 60 10.43 -12.58 8.84
CA ILE A 60 11.73 -12.32 9.44
C ILE A 60 12.80 -13.26 8.85
N ALA A 61 12.54 -14.57 8.82
CA ALA A 61 13.44 -15.54 8.18
C ALA A 61 13.70 -15.18 6.71
N ALA A 62 12.65 -14.84 5.95
CA ALA A 62 12.78 -14.47 4.55
C ALA A 62 13.61 -13.21 4.30
N THR A 63 13.73 -12.29 5.28
CA THR A 63 14.65 -11.14 5.15
C THR A 63 16.13 -11.56 5.18
N HIS A 64 16.46 -12.71 5.76
CA HIS A 64 17.81 -13.26 5.82
C HIS A 64 18.07 -14.27 4.70
N ASP A 65 17.08 -15.12 4.43
CA ASP A 65 17.30 -16.36 3.67
C ASP A 65 17.02 -16.22 2.16
N ILE A 66 16.15 -15.29 1.75
CA ILE A 66 15.74 -15.13 0.36
C ILE A 66 16.57 -14.04 -0.32
N ASP A 67 17.12 -14.35 -1.50
CA ASP A 67 17.72 -13.35 -2.37
C ASP A 67 16.62 -12.56 -3.11
N TRP A 68 16.26 -11.42 -2.54
CA TRP A 68 15.30 -10.48 -3.12
C TRP A 68 15.89 -9.64 -4.27
N GLY A 69 17.18 -9.81 -4.61
CA GLY A 69 17.87 -8.98 -5.60
C GLY A 69 17.63 -7.49 -5.37
N ASN A 70 17.32 -6.76 -6.44
CA ASN A 70 17.05 -5.31 -6.42
C ASN A 70 15.58 -4.92 -6.18
N LYS A 71 14.73 -5.85 -5.73
CA LYS A 71 13.33 -5.53 -5.38
C LYS A 71 13.29 -4.53 -4.23
N TYR A 72 12.29 -3.65 -4.19
CA TYR A 72 12.01 -2.90 -2.97
C TYR A 72 11.19 -3.79 -2.03
N LEU A 73 11.76 -4.21 -0.91
CA LEU A 73 11.14 -5.17 0.00
C LEU A 73 10.35 -4.42 1.09
N SER A 74 9.03 -4.55 1.04
CA SER A 74 8.12 -4.01 2.04
C SER A 74 7.38 -5.09 2.80
N VAL A 75 6.97 -4.77 4.03
CA VAL A 75 6.09 -5.58 4.84
C VAL A 75 4.88 -4.74 5.24
N ARG A 76 3.66 -5.23 4.96
CA ARG A 76 2.43 -4.66 5.50
C ARG A 76 2.20 -5.18 6.90
N ILE A 77 2.31 -4.29 7.88
CA ILE A 77 2.04 -4.61 9.30
C ILE A 77 0.52 -4.61 9.53
N ASN A 78 0.09 -5.06 10.70
CA ASN A 78 -1.30 -4.93 11.12
C ASN A 78 -1.68 -3.48 11.49
N GLY A 79 -2.99 -3.17 11.46
CA GLY A 79 -3.54 -1.86 11.83
C GLY A 79 -3.31 -1.46 13.28
N LEU A 80 -3.25 -0.14 13.53
CA LEU A 80 -2.97 0.43 14.86
C LEU A 80 -4.09 0.19 15.88
N ASP A 81 -5.28 -0.16 15.42
CA ASP A 81 -6.43 -0.59 16.21
C ASP A 81 -6.39 -2.07 16.63
N THR A 82 -5.37 -2.81 16.18
CA THR A 82 -5.18 -4.23 16.51
C THR A 82 -4.13 -4.44 17.61
N PRO A 83 -4.13 -5.59 18.31
CA PRO A 83 -3.07 -5.91 19.26
C PRO A 83 -1.75 -6.35 18.59
N TYR A 84 -1.68 -6.41 17.26
CA TYR A 84 -0.57 -7.08 16.55
C TYR A 84 0.52 -6.10 16.07
N TRP A 85 0.14 -4.87 15.70
CA TRP A 85 1.02 -3.93 14.98
C TRP A 85 2.34 -3.66 15.71
N TYR A 86 2.30 -3.48 17.03
CA TYR A 86 3.49 -3.14 17.80
C TYR A 86 4.51 -4.28 17.77
N LYS A 87 4.02 -5.53 17.84
CA LYS A 87 4.86 -6.74 17.81
C LYS A 87 5.41 -6.96 16.40
N ASP A 88 4.63 -6.65 15.36
CA ASP A 88 5.12 -6.65 13.98
C ASP A 88 6.33 -5.73 13.82
N VAL A 89 6.19 -4.46 14.20
CA VAL A 89 7.27 -3.47 14.09
C VAL A 89 8.48 -3.87 14.93
N VAL A 90 8.27 -4.26 16.19
CA VAL A 90 9.36 -4.62 17.11
C VAL A 90 10.16 -5.80 16.55
N GLU A 91 9.51 -6.90 16.24
CA GLU A 91 10.25 -8.09 15.83
C GLU A 91 10.86 -7.96 14.43
N LEU A 92 10.23 -7.24 13.49
CA LEU A 92 10.82 -6.96 12.19
C LEU A 92 12.12 -6.17 12.32
N LEU A 93 12.17 -5.17 13.21
CA LEU A 93 13.36 -4.32 13.34
C LEU A 93 14.44 -4.89 14.24
N GLU A 94 14.08 -5.65 15.28
CA GLU A 94 15.04 -6.29 16.18
C GLU A 94 15.62 -7.58 15.61
N LYS A 95 14.82 -8.36 14.87
CA LYS A 95 15.21 -9.70 14.39
C LYS A 95 15.37 -9.78 12.88
N GLY A 96 14.76 -8.89 12.11
CA GLY A 96 14.89 -8.84 10.65
C GLY A 96 16.21 -8.23 10.19
N SER A 97 16.66 -8.65 9.01
CA SER A 97 17.93 -8.19 8.43
C SER A 97 17.85 -6.74 7.93
N GLU A 98 18.99 -6.18 7.49
CA GLU A 98 19.04 -4.88 6.79
C GLU A 98 18.42 -4.92 5.38
N ARG A 99 17.92 -6.09 4.94
CA ARG A 99 17.27 -6.23 3.65
C ARG A 99 15.91 -5.54 3.60
N LEU A 100 15.17 -5.45 4.71
CA LEU A 100 13.86 -4.77 4.75
C LEU A 100 14.02 -3.29 4.35
N ASP A 101 13.25 -2.81 3.37
CA ASP A 101 13.33 -1.43 2.87
C ASP A 101 12.23 -0.52 3.44
N GLN A 102 11.02 -1.06 3.59
CA GLN A 102 9.81 -0.27 3.82
C GLN A 102 8.80 -1.00 4.71
N ILE A 103 8.04 -0.26 5.50
CA ILE A 103 6.84 -0.76 6.17
C ILE A 103 5.61 -0.11 5.57
N MET A 104 4.61 -0.92 5.20
CA MET A 104 3.29 -0.47 4.81
C MET A 104 2.37 -0.43 6.03
N ILE A 105 1.75 0.73 6.30
CA ILE A 105 0.83 0.95 7.43
C ILE A 105 -0.61 0.97 6.87
N PRO A 106 -1.47 0.00 7.22
CA PRO A 106 -2.86 -0.03 6.77
C PRO A 106 -3.73 0.93 7.58
N MET A 107 -4.94 1.18 7.08
CA MET A 107 -6.04 1.85 7.80
C MET A 107 -5.70 3.25 8.36
N VAL A 108 -4.71 3.94 7.79
CA VAL A 108 -4.27 5.25 8.31
C VAL A 108 -5.41 6.26 8.21
N GLY A 109 -5.74 6.86 9.35
CA GLY A 109 -6.84 7.80 9.50
C GLY A 109 -6.41 9.23 9.79
N GLU A 110 -5.20 9.45 10.28
CA GLU A 110 -4.66 10.79 10.60
C GLU A 110 -3.13 10.79 10.65
N ALA A 111 -2.52 11.98 10.62
CA ALA A 111 -1.06 12.09 10.67
C ALA A 111 -0.43 11.49 11.94
N ALA A 112 -1.17 11.47 13.06
CA ALA A 112 -0.70 10.91 14.33
C ALA A 112 -0.49 9.39 14.30
N ASP A 113 -1.22 8.67 13.45
CA ASP A 113 -1.03 7.23 13.25
C ASP A 113 0.39 6.94 12.71
N ILE A 114 0.81 7.72 11.71
CA ILE A 114 2.15 7.61 11.11
C ILE A 114 3.22 8.04 12.10
N TYR A 115 2.97 9.10 12.87
CA TYR A 115 3.90 9.56 13.90
C TYR A 115 4.13 8.49 14.98
N ALA A 116 3.09 7.77 15.40
CA ALA A 116 3.20 6.70 16.38
C ALA A 116 4.13 5.58 15.88
N VAL A 117 3.99 5.17 14.61
CA VAL A 117 4.87 4.18 13.99
C VAL A 117 6.29 4.72 13.84
N ASP A 118 6.47 5.98 13.37
CA ASP A 118 7.78 6.60 13.21
C ASP A 118 8.56 6.67 14.53
N ALA A 119 7.89 7.04 15.62
CA ALA A 119 8.51 7.12 16.94
C ALA A 119 9.03 5.75 17.39
N LEU A 120 8.25 4.69 17.23
CA LEU A 120 8.64 3.32 17.58
C LEU A 120 9.79 2.83 16.69
N VAL A 121 9.66 2.97 15.37
CA VAL A 121 10.67 2.57 14.38
C VAL A 121 11.99 3.28 14.65
N THR A 122 11.97 4.60 14.86
CA THR A 122 13.15 5.41 15.12
C THR A 122 13.85 5.01 16.42
N ALA A 123 13.11 4.68 17.48
CA ALA A 123 13.70 4.22 18.74
C ALA A 123 14.44 2.89 18.55
N ILE A 124 13.83 1.93 17.85
CA ILE A 124 14.41 0.61 17.64
C ILE A 124 15.59 0.66 16.68
N GLU A 125 15.51 1.42 15.58
CA GLU A 125 16.64 1.63 14.67
C GLU A 125 17.88 2.14 15.41
N ARG A 126 17.71 3.10 16.33
CA ARG A 126 18.79 3.63 17.16
C ARG A 126 19.34 2.60 18.14
N LEU A 127 18.46 1.83 18.79
CA LEU A 127 18.84 0.80 19.75
C LEU A 127 19.63 -0.34 19.09
N GLN A 128 19.17 -0.78 17.91
CA GLN A 128 19.78 -1.86 17.15
C GLN A 128 20.96 -1.40 16.28
N GLY A 129 21.25 -0.10 16.23
CA GLY A 129 22.33 0.46 15.41
C GLY A 129 22.11 0.26 13.92
N ARG A 130 20.85 0.24 13.47
CA ARG A 130 20.50 0.04 12.06
C ARG A 130 21.06 1.15 11.20
N THR A 131 21.68 0.77 10.09
CA THR A 131 22.36 1.69 9.18
C THR A 131 21.45 2.14 8.05
N LYS A 132 20.52 1.27 7.63
CA LYS A 132 19.51 1.60 6.62
C LYS A 132 18.22 2.04 7.31
N LYS A 133 17.80 3.28 7.02
CA LYS A 133 16.51 3.79 7.52
C LYS A 133 15.36 3.16 6.77
N ILE A 134 14.39 2.64 7.51
CA ILE A 134 13.13 2.15 6.99
C ILE A 134 12.29 3.32 6.48
N THR A 135 11.73 3.13 5.30
CA THR A 135 10.76 4.05 4.70
C THR A 135 9.34 3.60 5.01
N PHE A 136 8.37 4.47 4.80
CA PHE A 136 6.96 4.14 4.97
C PHE A 136 6.19 4.23 3.66
N GLU A 137 5.23 3.35 3.53
CA GLU A 137 4.06 3.58 2.69
C GLU A 137 2.80 3.43 3.53
N VAL A 138 1.72 4.06 3.13
CA VAL A 138 0.44 4.00 3.84
C VAL A 138 -0.68 3.64 2.89
N ILE A 139 -1.77 3.13 3.45
CA ILE A 139 -2.98 2.84 2.69
C ILE A 139 -4.09 3.80 3.13
N ILE A 140 -4.64 4.53 2.16
CA ILE A 140 -5.90 5.25 2.29
C ILE A 140 -7.00 4.29 1.89
N GLU A 141 -7.68 3.74 2.88
CA GLU A 141 -8.73 2.75 2.68
C GLU A 141 -9.91 2.94 3.62
N THR A 142 -10.07 4.16 4.14
CA THR A 142 -11.21 4.54 4.99
C THR A 142 -11.71 5.93 4.63
N ALA A 143 -12.96 6.22 5.01
CA ALA A 143 -13.53 7.56 4.91
C ALA A 143 -12.69 8.61 5.64
N LYS A 144 -12.18 8.25 6.84
CA LYS A 144 -11.32 9.12 7.65
C LYS A 144 -9.98 9.40 6.96
N GLY A 145 -9.34 8.36 6.42
CA GLY A 145 -8.08 8.51 5.67
C GLY A 145 -8.22 9.45 4.48
N LEU A 146 -9.31 9.35 3.71
CA LEU A 146 -9.58 10.29 2.61
C LEU A 146 -9.82 11.72 3.13
N ALA A 147 -10.57 11.89 4.21
CA ALA A 147 -10.83 13.21 4.78
C ALA A 147 -9.55 13.93 5.26
N HIS A 148 -8.51 13.17 5.62
CA HIS A 148 -7.24 13.68 6.13
C HIS A 148 -6.04 13.43 5.18
N VAL A 149 -6.30 13.13 3.90
CA VAL A 149 -5.25 12.64 2.99
C VAL A 149 -4.07 13.61 2.80
N GLU A 150 -4.31 14.92 2.88
CA GLU A 150 -3.25 15.94 2.75
C GLU A 150 -2.29 15.96 3.94
N GLU A 151 -2.81 15.90 5.18
CA GLU A 151 -1.95 15.84 6.37
C GLU A 151 -1.21 14.50 6.47
N ILE A 152 -1.85 13.41 6.06
CA ILE A 152 -1.27 12.07 6.00
C ILE A 152 -0.07 12.06 5.04
N ALA A 153 -0.23 12.62 3.83
CA ALA A 153 0.85 12.67 2.84
C ALA A 153 2.07 13.48 3.31
N ALA A 154 1.91 14.39 4.27
CA ALA A 154 2.98 15.23 4.83
C ALA A 154 3.50 14.74 6.20
N ALA A 155 2.97 13.64 6.74
CA ALA A 155 3.11 13.30 8.16
C ALA A 155 4.51 12.87 8.61
N SER A 156 5.34 12.32 7.72
CA SER A 156 6.67 11.81 8.09
C SER A 156 7.68 11.95 6.94
N PRO A 157 8.96 12.27 7.24
CA PRO A 157 10.04 12.25 6.25
C PRO A 157 10.37 10.83 5.74
N ARG A 158 9.85 9.77 6.39
CA ARG A 158 9.98 8.38 5.92
C ARG A 158 8.96 8.04 4.84
N LEU A 159 7.86 8.78 4.74
CA LEU A 159 6.76 8.46 3.84
C LEU A 159 7.21 8.63 2.39
N GLN A 160 7.07 7.55 1.61
CA GLN A 160 7.47 7.50 0.20
C GLN A 160 6.31 7.21 -0.74
N ALA A 161 5.27 6.52 -0.27
CA ALA A 161 4.13 6.15 -1.11
C ALA A 161 2.80 6.14 -0.32
N VAL A 162 1.71 6.37 -1.04
CA VAL A 162 0.34 6.29 -0.55
C VAL A 162 -0.47 5.46 -1.52
N SER A 163 -1.05 4.36 -1.04
CA SER A 163 -1.89 3.45 -1.83
C SER A 163 -3.38 3.67 -1.55
N LEU A 164 -4.25 3.38 -2.52
CA LEU A 164 -5.71 3.31 -2.33
C LEU A 164 -6.19 1.87 -2.12
N GLY A 165 -6.70 1.51 -0.95
CA GLY A 165 -7.30 0.19 -0.69
C GLY A 165 -8.79 0.17 -1.06
N TYR A 166 -9.15 -0.36 -2.25
CA TYR A 166 -10.53 -0.27 -2.76
C TYR A 166 -11.58 -1.01 -1.94
N ALA A 167 -11.26 -2.21 -1.46
CA ALA A 167 -12.21 -3.07 -0.76
C ALA A 167 -12.64 -2.41 0.55
N ASP A 168 -11.66 -2.07 1.38
CA ASP A 168 -11.89 -1.45 2.69
C ASP A 168 -12.38 -0.02 2.57
N PHE A 169 -11.94 0.74 1.55
CA PHE A 169 -12.49 2.06 1.28
C PHE A 169 -13.99 1.98 0.98
N ALA A 170 -14.40 1.05 0.11
CA ALA A 170 -15.81 0.84 -0.20
C ALA A 170 -16.62 0.42 1.03
N ALA A 171 -16.07 -0.49 1.85
CA ALA A 171 -16.70 -0.92 3.09
C ALA A 171 -16.85 0.24 4.09
N SER A 172 -15.79 1.00 4.32
CA SER A 172 -15.76 2.15 5.22
C SER A 172 -16.71 3.28 4.79
N MET A 173 -16.82 3.51 3.48
CA MET A 173 -17.72 4.52 2.89
C MET A 173 -19.19 4.05 2.81
N GLY A 174 -19.48 2.76 3.09
CA GLY A 174 -20.81 2.19 2.93
C GLY A 174 -21.25 2.09 1.46
N MET A 175 -20.31 1.90 0.53
CA MET A 175 -20.61 1.79 -0.90
C MET A 175 -21.28 0.44 -1.21
N ALA A 176 -22.31 0.47 -2.06
CA ALA A 176 -23.04 -0.72 -2.48
C ALA A 176 -22.31 -1.49 -3.61
N THR A 177 -21.16 -2.07 -3.29
CA THR A 177 -20.33 -2.91 -4.17
C THR A 177 -19.89 -4.18 -3.43
N THR A 178 -19.64 -5.26 -4.19
CA THR A 178 -19.04 -6.51 -3.69
C THR A 178 -17.73 -6.85 -4.37
N GLY A 179 -17.34 -6.10 -5.41
CA GLY A 179 -16.06 -6.22 -6.10
C GLY A 179 -14.97 -5.34 -5.50
N ILE A 180 -13.73 -5.60 -5.88
CA ILE A 180 -12.56 -4.82 -5.47
C ILE A 180 -12.09 -3.97 -6.67
N GLY A 181 -12.38 -2.66 -6.62
CA GLY A 181 -12.08 -1.72 -7.71
C GLY A 181 -13.02 -1.87 -8.91
N GLY A 182 -12.58 -1.41 -10.09
CA GLY A 182 -13.29 -1.61 -11.35
C GLY A 182 -14.57 -0.79 -11.56
N THR A 183 -15.27 -1.08 -12.66
CA THR A 183 -16.57 -0.51 -13.00
C THR A 183 -17.64 -1.01 -12.02
N GLN A 184 -18.60 -0.13 -11.68
CA GLN A 184 -19.71 -0.49 -10.80
C GLN A 184 -21.02 -0.47 -11.58
N GLU A 185 -21.73 -1.61 -11.58
CA GLU A 185 -22.95 -1.85 -12.37
C GLU A 185 -24.01 -0.77 -12.13
N ASN A 186 -24.09 -0.24 -10.92
CA ASN A 186 -25.11 0.74 -10.52
C ASN A 186 -24.62 2.20 -10.56
N TYR A 187 -23.42 2.47 -11.07
CA TYR A 187 -22.86 3.82 -11.17
C TYR A 187 -22.81 4.32 -12.62
N TYR A 188 -23.97 4.75 -13.11
CA TYR A 188 -24.16 5.16 -14.50
C TYR A 188 -25.09 6.36 -14.61
N MET A 189 -25.03 6.99 -15.78
CA MET A 189 -25.97 8.01 -16.24
C MET A 189 -26.85 7.42 -17.33
N ILE A 190 -28.12 7.85 -17.41
CA ILE A 190 -29.01 7.56 -18.54
C ILE A 190 -29.12 8.81 -19.41
N HIS A 191 -28.83 8.68 -20.70
CA HIS A 191 -29.09 9.73 -21.69
C HIS A 191 -29.71 9.11 -22.94
N GLU A 192 -30.88 9.62 -23.35
CA GLU A 192 -31.63 9.11 -24.51
C GLU A 192 -31.87 7.59 -24.48
N GLY A 193 -32.13 7.04 -23.29
CA GLY A 193 -32.39 5.60 -23.11
C GLY A 193 -31.14 4.71 -23.16
N GLN A 194 -29.94 5.29 -23.26
CA GLN A 194 -28.67 4.57 -23.22
C GLN A 194 -27.95 4.74 -21.89
N THR A 195 -27.25 3.68 -21.45
CA THR A 195 -26.46 3.64 -20.21
C THR A 195 -25.02 4.08 -20.48
N TYR A 196 -24.53 5.03 -19.69
CA TYR A 196 -23.15 5.50 -19.72
C TYR A 196 -22.54 5.36 -18.33
N TYR A 197 -21.64 4.38 -18.16
CA TYR A 197 -20.92 4.19 -16.90
C TYR A 197 -19.94 5.33 -16.66
N SER A 198 -19.84 5.73 -15.39
CA SER A 198 -18.84 6.71 -14.92
C SER A 198 -17.86 6.03 -13.97
N ASP A 199 -16.88 6.80 -13.47
CA ASP A 199 -15.88 6.30 -12.53
C ASP A 199 -16.25 6.68 -11.08
N PRO A 200 -16.71 5.72 -10.26
CA PRO A 200 -17.06 5.99 -8.86
C PRO A 200 -15.84 6.28 -7.98
N TRP A 201 -14.62 6.04 -8.49
CA TRP A 201 -13.37 6.22 -7.73
C TRP A 201 -12.66 7.53 -8.06
N ASN A 202 -13.19 8.33 -8.99
CA ASN A 202 -12.50 9.49 -9.53
C ASN A 202 -12.04 10.48 -8.44
N TYR A 203 -12.92 10.79 -7.49
CA TYR A 203 -12.62 11.74 -6.42
C TYR A 203 -11.50 11.25 -5.50
N VAL A 204 -11.60 10.02 -4.98
CA VAL A 204 -10.60 9.46 -4.06
C VAL A 204 -9.24 9.32 -4.73
N VAL A 205 -9.18 8.87 -5.98
CA VAL A 205 -7.93 8.77 -6.75
C VAL A 205 -7.31 10.16 -6.97
N SER A 206 -8.10 11.14 -7.41
CA SER A 206 -7.60 12.49 -7.68
C SER A 206 -7.12 13.19 -6.41
N ALA A 207 -7.82 13.01 -5.28
CA ALA A 207 -7.45 13.57 -3.99
C ALA A 207 -6.12 12.98 -3.48
N ILE A 208 -5.95 11.65 -3.57
CA ILE A 208 -4.69 10.99 -3.22
C ILE A 208 -3.55 11.49 -4.10
N VAL A 209 -3.75 11.58 -5.43
CA VAL A 209 -2.72 12.10 -6.32
C VAL A 209 -2.34 13.54 -5.97
N ALA A 210 -3.32 14.41 -5.73
CA ALA A 210 -3.06 15.81 -5.37
C ALA A 210 -2.23 15.92 -4.07
N ALA A 211 -2.63 15.20 -3.02
CA ALA A 211 -1.91 15.15 -1.76
C ALA A 211 -0.49 14.57 -1.92
N CYS A 212 -0.35 13.52 -2.73
CA CYS A 212 0.95 12.90 -2.96
C CYS A 212 1.92 13.83 -3.69
N ARG A 213 1.45 14.49 -4.75
CA ARG A 213 2.27 15.42 -5.55
C ARG A 213 2.61 16.69 -4.78
N SER A 214 1.75 17.15 -3.85
CA SER A 214 2.05 18.31 -3.02
C SER A 214 3.12 18.00 -1.96
N ALA A 215 3.17 16.77 -1.45
CA ALA A 215 4.11 16.33 -0.42
C ALA A 215 5.38 15.64 -0.96
N GLY A 216 5.41 15.25 -2.24
CA GLY A 216 6.57 14.60 -2.85
C GLY A 216 6.62 13.11 -2.55
N VAL A 217 5.45 12.48 -2.49
CA VAL A 217 5.29 11.03 -2.29
C VAL A 217 4.63 10.41 -3.52
N LEU A 218 4.75 9.09 -3.66
CA LEU A 218 4.27 8.34 -4.82
C LEU A 218 2.79 7.94 -4.63
N PRO A 219 1.84 8.40 -5.46
CA PRO A 219 0.47 7.90 -5.44
C PRO A 219 0.40 6.55 -6.17
N VAL A 220 -0.12 5.52 -5.49
CA VAL A 220 -0.16 4.14 -5.98
C VAL A 220 -1.61 3.63 -5.97
N ASP A 221 -1.99 2.91 -7.01
CA ASP A 221 -3.29 2.27 -7.09
C ASP A 221 -3.28 0.91 -6.38
N GLY A 222 -4.33 0.59 -5.63
CA GLY A 222 -4.37 -0.67 -4.88
C GLY A 222 -4.92 -1.85 -5.68
N PRO A 223 -5.55 -2.82 -4.99
CA PRO A 223 -5.90 -4.12 -5.57
C PRO A 223 -7.01 -4.02 -6.61
N PHE A 224 -7.06 -5.02 -7.49
CA PHE A 224 -8.20 -5.28 -8.37
C PHE A 224 -8.57 -6.76 -8.24
N GLY A 225 -9.83 -7.03 -7.92
CA GLY A 225 -10.23 -8.36 -7.43
C GLY A 225 -10.46 -9.39 -8.53
N ASN A 226 -10.90 -8.97 -9.72
CA ASN A 226 -11.25 -9.90 -10.79
C ASN A 226 -10.03 -10.32 -11.62
N PHE A 227 -9.25 -11.28 -11.12
CA PHE A 227 -8.06 -11.83 -11.80
C PHE A 227 -8.36 -12.58 -13.12
N SER A 228 -9.64 -12.77 -13.47
CA SER A 228 -10.06 -13.40 -14.72
C SER A 228 -10.35 -12.38 -15.84
N ASP A 229 -10.35 -11.08 -15.54
CA ASP A 229 -10.69 -10.02 -16.47
C ASP A 229 -9.50 -9.06 -16.68
N ASP A 230 -8.60 -9.49 -17.57
CA ASP A 230 -7.37 -8.78 -17.87
C ASP A 230 -7.66 -7.42 -18.54
N ASP A 231 -8.71 -7.33 -19.36
CA ASP A 231 -9.10 -6.08 -20.02
C ASP A 231 -9.62 -5.05 -19.02
N ALA A 232 -10.44 -5.47 -18.04
CA ALA A 232 -10.88 -4.59 -16.98
C ALA A 232 -9.74 -4.15 -16.06
N TYR A 233 -8.77 -5.04 -15.76
CA TYR A 233 -7.56 -4.67 -15.02
C TYR A 233 -6.77 -3.60 -15.79
N VAL A 234 -6.50 -3.81 -17.08
CA VAL A 234 -5.78 -2.87 -17.95
C VAL A 234 -6.53 -1.54 -18.05
N ALA A 235 -7.85 -1.55 -18.18
CA ALA A 235 -8.67 -0.34 -18.21
C ALA A 235 -8.57 0.42 -16.89
N HIS A 236 -8.60 -0.26 -15.75
CA HIS A 236 -8.43 0.35 -14.43
C HIS A 236 -7.04 0.99 -14.31
N CYS A 237 -5.96 0.26 -14.64
CA CYS A 237 -4.59 0.78 -14.69
C CYS A 237 -4.47 2.06 -15.51
N LYS A 238 -5.05 2.08 -16.72
CA LYS A 238 -4.98 3.25 -17.62
C LYS A 238 -5.71 4.46 -17.05
N ARG A 239 -6.87 4.28 -16.41
CA ARG A 239 -7.63 5.39 -15.80
C ARG A 239 -6.82 6.05 -14.67
N VAL A 240 -6.28 5.27 -13.75
CA VAL A 240 -5.54 5.81 -12.61
C VAL A 240 -4.18 6.39 -13.00
N ALA A 241 -3.51 5.79 -14.00
CA ALA A 241 -2.30 6.36 -14.60
C ALA A 241 -2.59 7.73 -15.25
N THR A 242 -3.75 7.88 -15.91
CA THR A 242 -4.21 9.16 -16.47
C THR A 242 -4.39 10.21 -15.39
N LEU A 243 -4.90 9.81 -14.21
CA LEU A 243 -5.06 10.70 -13.05
C LEU A 243 -3.74 10.98 -12.32
N GLY A 244 -2.66 10.23 -12.59
CA GLY A 244 -1.31 10.51 -12.12
C GLY A 244 -0.74 9.53 -11.10
N MET A 245 -1.42 8.41 -10.83
CA MET A 245 -0.86 7.28 -10.08
C MET A 245 0.32 6.65 -10.84
N VAL A 246 1.35 6.20 -10.11
CA VAL A 246 2.62 5.74 -10.70
C VAL A 246 2.74 4.23 -10.86
N GLY A 247 1.81 3.49 -10.27
CA GLY A 247 1.78 2.03 -10.34
C GLY A 247 0.53 1.46 -9.69
N LYS A 248 0.43 0.13 -9.71
CA LYS A 248 -0.72 -0.60 -9.18
C LYS A 248 -0.28 -1.86 -8.42
N TRP A 249 -1.09 -2.30 -7.46
CA TRP A 249 -0.88 -3.58 -6.81
C TRP A 249 -1.17 -4.77 -7.74
N ALA A 250 -0.42 -5.85 -7.53
CA ALA A 250 -0.71 -7.17 -8.04
C ALA A 250 -0.98 -8.10 -6.84
N ILE A 251 -2.19 -8.67 -6.78
CA ILE A 251 -2.59 -9.67 -5.77
C ILE A 251 -2.72 -11.09 -6.35
N HIS A 252 -2.39 -11.22 -7.63
CA HIS A 252 -2.28 -12.47 -8.38
C HIS A 252 -1.07 -12.34 -9.33
N PRO A 253 -0.32 -13.42 -9.63
CA PRO A 253 0.88 -13.35 -10.48
C PRO A 253 0.64 -13.10 -11.99
N LYS A 254 -0.61 -12.93 -12.43
CA LYS A 254 -0.95 -12.59 -13.82
C LYS A 254 -0.83 -11.10 -14.01
#